data_AF-F2NFC9-F1
#
_entry.id   AF-F2NFC9-F1
#
_cell.length_a   1.000
_cell.length_b   1.000
_cell.length_c   1.000
_cell.angle_alpha   90.00
_cell.angle_beta   90.00
_cell.angle_gamma   90.00
#
_symmetry.space_group_name_H-M   'P 1'
#
loop_
_entity.id
_entity.type
_entity.pdbx_description
1 polymer ?
#
loop_
_entity_poly.entity_id
_entity_poly.type
_entity_poly.pdbx_seq_one_letter_code
_entity_poly.pdbx_strand_id
1 'polypeptide(L)'
;MNHNNRDNKALALVRNGLVAARRLPLTPETIRRGAQTRIFHCGEIAVISMVYFWVVWQVAADVPSQGLGLFPILVILMAVFYVLYISPVLIHHDSLAARGLGPAPGFLFKKDNFIPALQNFGAWTIVGIAGLLLAGYLLNPSSAFRLNGYSLAIRFILYLLSALAQDALFFGFFLRRWQAVFGYATAAAPVFRKNNVIGQAAARGLDRVGMLAVVANALLFSLYHLPNPPLMILTLIMGLVWGRVFAQFPNLAVAALGHALMGTILHLVVKVNIIVGSLYYSGYKSFYRLVFPFMEPLINGGF
;
A
#
# COMPACT_ATOMS: atom_id res chain seq x y z
N MET A 1 -23.95 41.28 16.43
CA MET A 1 -23.05 41.30 15.25
C MET A 1 -22.83 39.87 14.78
N ASN A 2 -23.08 39.60 13.50
CA ASN A 2 -23.23 38.25 12.94
C ASN A 2 -21.85 37.57 12.75
N HIS A 3 -21.65 36.37 13.33
CA HIS A 3 -20.37 35.65 13.32
C HIS A 3 -19.83 35.42 11.88
N ASN A 4 -20.74 35.28 10.91
CA ASN A 4 -20.44 35.09 9.50
C ASN A 4 -19.67 36.24 8.83
N ASN A 5 -19.68 37.46 9.39
CA ASN A 5 -19.03 38.60 8.74
C ASN A 5 -17.52 38.72 9.06
N ARG A 6 -17.05 38.10 10.15
CA ARG A 6 -15.62 38.10 10.51
C ARG A 6 -14.80 37.14 9.64
N ASP A 7 -15.35 35.95 9.37
CA ASP A 7 -14.65 34.92 8.60
C ASP A 7 -14.48 35.34 7.12
N ASN A 8 -15.49 36.01 6.55
CA ASN A 8 -15.42 36.55 5.19
C ASN A 8 -14.36 37.66 5.03
N LYS A 9 -14.17 38.51 6.03
CA LYS A 9 -13.13 39.57 6.01
C LYS A 9 -11.73 38.98 6.10
N ALA A 10 -11.51 37.98 6.96
CA ALA A 10 -10.22 37.30 7.08
C ALA A 10 -9.85 36.57 5.78
N LEU A 11 -10.82 35.89 5.15
CA LEU A 11 -10.64 35.25 3.83
C LEU A 11 -10.28 36.25 2.74
N ALA A 12 -10.90 37.43 2.72
CA ALA A 12 -10.58 38.48 1.75
C ALA A 12 -9.15 39.04 1.92
N LEU A 13 -8.70 39.22 3.17
CA LEU A 13 -7.36 39.73 3.47
C LEU A 13 -6.24 38.73 3.11
N VAL A 14 -6.45 37.43 3.33
CA VAL A 14 -5.52 36.38 2.91
C VAL A 14 -5.48 36.29 1.37
N ARG A 15 -6.63 36.42 0.70
CA ARG A 15 -6.73 36.35 -0.76
C ARG A 15 -6.00 37.49 -1.46
N ASN A 16 -5.90 38.65 -0.82
CA ASN A 16 -5.23 39.83 -1.36
C ASN A 16 -3.72 39.88 -1.07
N GLY A 17 -3.14 38.84 -0.44
CA GLY A 17 -1.71 38.81 -0.12
C GLY A 17 -1.27 39.86 0.91
N LEU A 18 -2.22 40.55 1.55
CA LEU A 18 -1.96 41.65 2.49
C LEU A 18 -1.53 41.15 3.88
N VAL A 19 -1.69 39.85 4.15
CA VAL A 19 -1.26 39.24 5.41
C VAL A 19 -0.54 37.94 5.07
N ALA A 20 0.78 37.91 5.28
CA ALA A 20 1.52 36.64 5.36
C ALA A 20 0.76 35.74 6.33
N ALA A 21 0.37 34.53 5.90
CA ALA A 21 -0.45 33.62 6.68
C ALA A 21 0.22 33.30 8.03
N ARG A 22 0.03 34.19 9.01
CA ARG A 22 0.51 34.03 10.36
C ARG A 22 -0.28 32.84 10.86
N ARG A 23 0.41 31.72 11.13
CA ARG A 23 -0.23 30.53 11.69
C ARG A 23 -0.90 30.97 12.98
N LEU A 24 -2.23 31.10 12.96
CA LEU A 24 -2.99 31.33 14.17
C LEU A 24 -2.64 30.19 15.14
N PRO A 25 -2.35 30.49 16.42
CA PRO A 25 -2.08 29.45 17.39
C PRO A 25 -3.25 28.46 17.40
N LEU A 26 -2.95 27.17 17.31
CA LEU A 26 -3.98 26.14 17.37
C LEU A 26 -4.63 26.20 18.76
N THR A 27 -5.96 26.14 18.79
CA THR A 27 -6.67 26.06 20.07
C THR A 27 -6.34 24.72 20.77
N PRO A 28 -6.35 24.66 22.11
CA PRO A 28 -6.19 23.41 22.84
C PRO A 28 -7.17 22.32 22.38
N GLU A 29 -8.39 22.70 22.02
CA GLU A 29 -9.40 21.78 21.49
C GLU A 29 -8.99 21.19 20.14
N THR A 30 -8.49 22.01 19.21
CA THR A 30 -7.97 21.54 17.91
C THR A 30 -6.80 20.56 18.09
N ILE A 31 -5.91 20.84 19.05
CA ILE A 31 -4.78 19.96 19.40
C ILE A 31 -5.30 18.62 19.94
N ARG A 32 -6.26 18.66 20.88
CA ARG A 32 -6.83 17.46 21.50
C ARG A 32 -7.55 16.56 20.51
N ARG A 33 -8.42 17.13 19.67
CA ARG A 33 -9.10 16.39 18.60
C ARG A 33 -8.07 15.72 17.67
N GLY A 34 -6.96 16.41 17.41
CA GLY A 34 -5.91 15.84 16.59
C GLY A 34 -5.11 14.72 17.19
N ALA A 35 -4.85 14.77 18.50
CA ALA A 35 -4.27 13.64 19.19
C ALA A 35 -5.20 12.42 19.11
N GLN A 36 -6.51 12.61 19.33
CA GLN A 36 -7.50 11.53 19.28
C GLN A 36 -7.59 10.87 17.90
N THR A 37 -7.64 11.66 16.82
CA THR A 37 -7.66 11.12 15.46
C THR A 37 -6.41 10.31 15.13
N ARG A 38 -5.22 10.78 15.53
CA ARG A 38 -3.98 10.02 15.31
C ARG A 38 -3.95 8.71 16.09
N ILE A 39 -4.38 8.73 17.35
CA ILE A 39 -4.48 7.52 18.18
C ILE A 39 -5.41 6.51 17.52
N PHE A 40 -6.55 6.96 16.99
CA PHE A 40 -7.49 6.10 16.29
C PHE A 40 -6.86 5.43 15.06
N HIS A 41 -6.17 6.19 14.21
CA HIS A 41 -5.46 5.63 13.05
C HIS A 41 -4.33 4.67 13.43
N CYS A 42 -3.55 4.98 14.48
CA CYS A 42 -2.55 4.06 15.00
C CYS A 42 -3.19 2.75 15.50
N GLY A 43 -4.35 2.85 16.16
CA GLY A 43 -5.15 1.71 16.60
C GLY A 43 -5.58 0.84 15.43
N GLU A 44 -6.10 1.42 14.35
CA GLU A 44 -6.46 0.69 13.13
C GLU A 44 -5.26 -0.04 12.52
N ILE A 45 -4.10 0.65 12.42
CA ILE A 45 -2.88 0.04 11.89
C ILE A 45 -2.45 -1.15 12.74
N ALA A 46 -2.46 -1.00 14.06
CA ALA A 46 -2.06 -2.03 15.00
C ALA A 46 -3.00 -3.25 14.93
N VAL A 47 -4.32 -3.04 14.98
CA VAL A 47 -5.31 -4.13 14.94
C VAL A 47 -5.21 -4.94 13.65
N ILE A 48 -5.16 -4.28 12.49
CA ILE A 48 -5.04 -5.00 11.20
C ILE A 48 -3.72 -5.77 11.12
N SER A 49 -2.62 -5.19 11.62
CA SER A 49 -1.34 -5.88 11.67
C SER A 49 -1.34 -7.07 12.63
N MET A 50 -1.96 -6.93 13.81
CA MET A 50 -2.11 -8.04 14.76
C MET A 50 -2.92 -9.19 14.16
N VAL A 51 -4.03 -8.89 13.46
CA VAL A 51 -4.83 -9.92 12.77
C VAL A 51 -3.99 -10.62 11.70
N TYR A 52 -3.25 -9.87 10.88
CA TYR A 52 -2.35 -10.44 9.87
C TYR A 52 -1.31 -11.36 10.51
N PHE A 53 -0.55 -10.88 11.50
CA PHE A 53 0.51 -11.65 12.13
C PHE A 53 -0.05 -12.87 12.87
N TRP A 54 -1.20 -12.75 13.54
CA TRP A 54 -1.86 -13.90 14.17
C TRP A 54 -2.26 -14.96 13.14
N VAL A 55 -2.87 -14.57 12.02
CA VAL A 55 -3.23 -15.52 10.96
C VAL A 55 -1.99 -16.17 10.35
N VAL A 56 -0.98 -15.39 9.98
CA VAL A 56 0.20 -15.87 9.24
C VAL A 56 1.18 -16.67 10.12
N TRP A 57 1.30 -16.34 11.40
CA TRP A 57 2.26 -16.98 12.29
C TRP A 57 1.67 -18.09 13.14
N GLN A 58 0.46 -17.89 13.67
CA GLN A 58 -0.15 -18.86 14.57
C GLN A 58 -1.07 -19.78 13.79
N VAL A 59 -2.10 -19.20 13.16
CA VAL A 59 -3.14 -20.00 12.53
C VAL A 59 -2.59 -20.84 11.38
N ALA A 60 -1.81 -20.25 10.47
CA ALA A 60 -1.29 -20.93 9.29
C ALA A 60 -0.45 -22.18 9.60
N ALA A 61 0.27 -22.20 10.72
CA ALA A 61 1.03 -23.37 11.18
C ALA A 61 0.10 -24.49 11.68
N ASP A 62 -0.99 -24.11 12.34
CA ASP A 62 -1.83 -25.01 13.13
C ASP A 62 -3.13 -25.46 12.43
N VAL A 63 -3.50 -24.86 11.29
CA VAL A 63 -4.76 -25.20 10.61
C VAL A 63 -4.94 -26.70 10.36
N PRO A 64 -3.92 -27.45 9.89
CA PRO A 64 -4.08 -28.88 9.63
C PRO A 64 -4.37 -29.70 10.89
N SER A 65 -3.90 -29.26 12.07
CA SER A 65 -3.96 -30.04 13.31
C SER A 65 -5.10 -29.65 14.25
N GLN A 66 -5.55 -28.39 14.23
CA GLN A 66 -6.50 -27.86 15.22
C GLN A 66 -7.98 -27.89 14.80
N GLY A 67 -8.30 -28.30 13.57
CA GLY A 67 -9.71 -28.37 13.14
C GLY A 67 -10.42 -27.01 13.14
N LEU A 68 -9.68 -25.90 12.95
CA LEU A 68 -10.21 -24.53 13.02
C LEU A 68 -11.30 -24.21 11.98
N GLY A 69 -11.52 -25.10 11.01
CA GLY A 69 -12.61 -25.00 10.03
C GLY A 69 -12.58 -23.70 9.24
N LEU A 70 -13.74 -23.06 9.11
CA LEU A 70 -13.94 -21.82 8.35
C LEU A 70 -13.57 -20.54 9.13
N PHE A 71 -13.27 -20.64 10.43
CA PHE A 71 -13.08 -19.46 11.28
C PHE A 71 -11.97 -18.50 10.79
N PRO A 72 -10.76 -18.98 10.43
CA PRO A 72 -9.71 -18.11 9.89
C PRO A 72 -10.12 -17.39 8.60
N ILE A 73 -10.87 -18.07 7.74
CA ILE A 73 -11.37 -17.50 6.48
C ILE A 73 -12.33 -16.35 6.77
N LEU A 74 -13.26 -16.54 7.73
CA LEU A 74 -14.18 -15.48 8.15
C LEU A 74 -13.44 -14.26 8.71
N VAL A 75 -12.43 -14.47 9.56
CA VAL A 75 -11.60 -13.38 10.10
C VAL A 75 -10.89 -12.61 8.98
N ILE A 76 -10.32 -13.31 7.99
CA ILE A 76 -9.69 -12.68 6.82
C ILE A 76 -10.72 -11.89 6.01
N LEU A 77 -11.89 -12.45 5.72
CA LEU A 77 -12.94 -11.76 4.98
C LEU A 77 -13.43 -10.51 5.70
N MET A 78 -13.59 -10.57 7.03
CA MET A 78 -13.93 -9.40 7.84
C MET A 78 -12.84 -8.34 7.79
N ALA A 79 -11.56 -8.72 7.90
CA ALA A 79 -10.43 -7.80 7.80
C ALA A 79 -10.37 -7.14 6.41
N VAL A 80 -10.57 -7.91 5.34
CA VAL A 80 -10.62 -7.40 3.96
C VAL A 80 -11.78 -6.42 3.79
N PHE A 81 -12.98 -6.75 4.25
CA PHE A 81 -14.14 -5.85 4.18
C PHE A 81 -13.90 -4.56 4.99
N TYR A 82 -13.26 -4.68 6.16
CA TYR A 82 -12.91 -3.54 6.97
C TYR A 82 -11.91 -2.60 6.27
N VAL A 83 -10.82 -3.16 5.74
CA VAL A 83 -9.74 -2.43 5.06
C VAL A 83 -10.20 -1.81 3.75
N LEU A 84 -11.06 -2.48 2.98
CA LEU A 84 -11.48 -2.01 1.66
C LEU A 84 -12.70 -1.09 1.71
N TYR A 85 -13.57 -1.24 2.72
CA TYR A 85 -14.85 -0.54 2.78
C TYR A 85 -15.09 0.18 4.10
N ILE A 86 -15.18 -0.52 5.24
CA ILE A 86 -15.65 0.11 6.50
C ILE A 86 -14.77 1.29 6.88
N SER A 87 -13.46 1.08 7.06
CA SER A 87 -12.57 2.14 7.51
C SER A 87 -12.45 3.26 6.46
N PRO A 88 -12.08 3.00 5.19
CA PRO A 88 -11.93 4.09 4.23
C PRO A 88 -13.23 4.81 3.88
N VAL A 89 -14.34 4.09 3.68
CA VAL A 89 -15.57 4.68 3.11
C VAL A 89 -16.49 5.21 4.21
N LEU A 90 -16.75 4.41 5.26
CA LEU A 90 -17.74 4.73 6.28
C LEU A 90 -17.17 5.59 7.41
N ILE A 91 -15.93 5.34 7.84
CA ILE A 91 -15.32 6.03 8.98
C ILE A 91 -14.54 7.28 8.55
N HIS A 92 -13.67 7.15 7.54
CA HIS A 92 -12.72 8.21 7.17
C HIS A 92 -13.06 8.98 5.91
N HIS A 93 -14.05 8.50 5.14
CA HIS A 93 -14.47 9.10 3.88
C HIS A 93 -13.31 9.38 2.90
N ASP A 94 -12.34 8.45 2.85
CA ASP A 94 -11.25 8.46 1.89
C ASP A 94 -11.80 8.42 0.45
N SER A 95 -11.37 9.37 -0.38
CA SER A 95 -11.78 9.38 -1.78
C SER A 95 -11.18 8.20 -2.55
N LEU A 96 -11.92 7.67 -3.52
CA LEU A 96 -11.41 6.62 -4.42
C LEU A 96 -10.10 7.04 -5.10
N ALA A 97 -10.02 8.30 -5.56
CA ALA A 97 -8.84 8.84 -6.20
C ALA A 97 -7.60 8.82 -5.29
N ALA A 98 -7.74 9.15 -4.00
CA ALA A 98 -6.63 9.10 -3.04
C ALA A 98 -6.15 7.67 -2.75
N ARG A 99 -7.04 6.68 -2.93
CA ARG A 99 -6.75 5.24 -2.83
C ARG A 99 -6.24 4.64 -4.13
N GLY A 100 -6.04 5.45 -5.18
CA GLY A 100 -5.58 5.02 -6.49
C GLY A 100 -6.65 4.31 -7.33
N LEU A 101 -7.93 4.48 -6.99
CA LEU A 101 -9.08 3.86 -7.65
C LEU A 101 -9.80 4.87 -8.54
N GLY A 102 -10.40 4.37 -9.63
CA GLY A 102 -11.22 5.14 -10.56
C GLY A 102 -12.69 5.22 -10.13
N PRO A 103 -13.50 6.08 -10.76
CA PRO A 103 -14.96 6.06 -10.60
C PRO A 103 -15.55 4.81 -11.29
N ALA A 104 -16.73 4.37 -10.82
CA ALA A 104 -17.49 3.33 -11.50
C ALA A 104 -17.89 3.78 -12.93
N PRO A 105 -17.93 2.87 -13.93
CA PRO A 105 -17.70 1.42 -13.85
C PRO A 105 -16.22 0.98 -13.87
N GLY A 106 -15.28 1.89 -14.08
CA GLY A 106 -13.83 1.59 -14.20
C GLY A 106 -13.07 1.59 -12.88
N PHE A 107 -13.65 1.05 -11.80
CA PHE A 107 -13.15 1.19 -10.42
C PHE A 107 -11.66 0.91 -10.23
N LEU A 108 -11.11 -0.11 -10.91
CA LEU A 108 -9.68 -0.44 -10.83
C LEU A 108 -8.80 0.42 -11.76
N PHE A 109 -9.37 1.06 -12.77
CA PHE A 109 -8.65 1.80 -13.80
C PHE A 109 -8.85 3.31 -13.65
N LYS A 110 -7.92 3.94 -12.93
CA LYS A 110 -7.86 5.38 -12.78
C LYS A 110 -7.19 6.02 -14.01
N LYS A 111 -7.98 6.71 -14.84
CA LYS A 111 -7.55 7.24 -16.16
C LYS A 111 -6.87 8.61 -16.11
N ASP A 112 -7.24 9.48 -15.18
CA ASP A 112 -6.79 10.87 -15.06
C ASP A 112 -5.28 11.03 -14.84
N ASN A 113 -4.62 10.05 -14.21
CA ASN A 113 -3.17 10.03 -14.01
C ASN A 113 -2.50 8.74 -14.52
N PHE A 114 -3.15 8.00 -15.42
CA PHE A 114 -2.66 6.70 -15.88
C PHE A 114 -1.26 6.81 -16.52
N ILE A 115 -1.08 7.75 -17.45
CA ILE A 115 0.20 7.91 -18.18
C ILE A 115 1.34 8.34 -17.23
N PRO A 116 1.19 9.38 -16.37
CA PRO A 116 2.22 9.70 -15.38
C PRO A 116 2.53 8.55 -14.42
N ALA A 117 1.51 7.83 -13.94
CA ALA A 117 1.71 6.67 -13.08
C ALA A 117 2.51 5.58 -13.81
N LEU A 118 2.12 5.25 -15.05
CA LEU A 118 2.80 4.23 -15.86
C LEU A 118 4.26 4.59 -16.13
N GLN A 119 4.56 5.85 -16.43
CA GLN A 119 5.94 6.30 -16.63
C GLN A 119 6.77 6.15 -15.36
N ASN A 120 6.26 6.59 -14.21
CA ASN A 120 7.02 6.57 -12.95
C ASN A 120 7.15 5.15 -12.37
N PHE A 121 6.04 4.42 -12.24
CA PHE A 121 6.09 3.02 -11.80
C PHE A 121 6.85 2.15 -12.80
N GLY A 122 6.60 2.33 -14.10
CA GLY A 122 7.27 1.57 -15.15
C GLY A 122 8.77 1.76 -15.16
N ALA A 123 9.27 3.01 -15.04
CA ALA A 123 10.70 3.27 -14.97
C ALA A 123 11.36 2.54 -13.79
N TRP A 124 10.80 2.66 -12.58
CA TRP A 124 11.34 1.98 -11.40
C TRP A 124 11.18 0.46 -11.47
N THR A 125 10.11 -0.04 -12.09
CA THR A 125 9.91 -1.47 -12.35
C THR A 125 10.98 -1.99 -13.29
N ILE A 126 11.30 -1.27 -14.37
CA ILE A 126 12.36 -1.64 -15.32
C ILE A 126 13.72 -1.68 -14.61
N VAL A 127 14.04 -0.67 -13.79
CA VAL A 127 15.28 -0.63 -13.00
C VAL A 127 15.33 -1.84 -12.03
N GLY A 128 14.23 -2.11 -11.32
CA GLY A 128 14.11 -3.24 -10.42
C GLY A 128 14.30 -4.58 -11.14
N ILE A 129 13.63 -4.78 -12.27
CA ILE A 129 13.76 -5.99 -13.10
C ILE A 129 15.20 -6.16 -13.59
N ALA A 130 15.83 -5.10 -14.11
CA ALA A 130 17.23 -5.15 -14.56
C ALA A 130 18.17 -5.56 -13.41
N GLY A 131 17.97 -4.99 -12.21
CA GLY A 131 18.72 -5.38 -11.01
C GLY A 131 18.51 -6.83 -10.60
N LEU A 132 17.27 -7.33 -10.65
CA LEU A 132 16.94 -8.73 -10.35
C LEU A 132 17.52 -9.70 -11.39
N LEU A 133 17.49 -9.35 -12.67
CA LEU A 133 18.09 -10.14 -13.75
C LEU A 133 19.62 -10.21 -13.58
N LEU A 134 20.26 -9.08 -13.28
CA LEU A 134 21.69 -9.04 -12.99
C LEU A 134 22.02 -9.89 -11.76
N ALA A 135 21.27 -9.75 -10.67
CA ALA A 135 21.47 -10.54 -9.46
C ALA A 135 21.31 -12.05 -9.74
N GLY A 136 20.27 -12.45 -10.47
CA GLY A 136 20.07 -13.85 -10.86
C GLY A 136 21.18 -14.39 -11.76
N TYR A 137 21.66 -13.59 -12.71
CA TYR A 137 22.83 -13.94 -13.53
C TYR A 137 24.09 -14.13 -12.68
N LEU A 138 24.37 -13.22 -11.75
CA LEU A 138 25.54 -13.30 -10.88
C LEU A 138 25.48 -14.49 -9.90
N LEU A 139 24.29 -14.80 -9.39
CA LEU A 139 24.09 -15.91 -8.45
C LEU A 139 24.07 -17.28 -9.15
N ASN A 140 23.54 -17.35 -10.38
CA ASN A 140 23.44 -18.61 -11.11
C ASN A 140 23.38 -18.39 -12.64
N PRO A 141 24.53 -18.18 -13.30
CA PRO A 141 24.60 -17.83 -14.72
C PRO A 141 23.93 -18.86 -15.65
N SER A 142 24.00 -20.15 -15.29
CA SER A 142 23.49 -21.24 -16.12
C SER A 142 21.96 -21.42 -16.03
N SER A 143 21.32 -20.90 -14.98
CA SER A 143 19.88 -21.05 -14.76
C SER A 143 19.04 -19.82 -15.11
N ALA A 144 19.67 -18.65 -15.27
CA ALA A 144 18.98 -17.36 -15.34
C ALA A 144 18.04 -17.16 -16.55
N PHE A 145 18.05 -18.05 -17.55
CA PHE A 145 17.36 -17.82 -18.83
C PHE A 145 16.48 -18.96 -19.34
N ARG A 146 16.21 -20.00 -18.55
CA ARG A 146 15.22 -21.03 -18.93
C ARG A 146 13.82 -20.59 -18.51
N LEU A 147 13.25 -19.62 -19.22
CA LEU A 147 11.89 -19.13 -18.98
C LEU A 147 10.88 -19.95 -19.79
N ASN A 148 10.06 -20.74 -19.09
CA ASN A 148 8.87 -21.34 -19.68
C ASN A 148 7.76 -20.28 -19.70
N GLY A 149 7.30 -19.88 -20.90
CA GLY A 149 6.30 -18.83 -21.08
C GLY A 149 4.96 -19.11 -20.38
N TYR A 150 4.56 -20.38 -20.29
CA TYR A 150 3.34 -20.79 -19.58
C TYR A 150 3.49 -20.61 -18.06
N SER A 151 4.61 -21.08 -17.49
CA SER A 151 4.93 -20.87 -16.07
C SER A 151 5.03 -19.38 -15.73
N LEU A 152 5.61 -18.57 -16.62
CA LEU A 152 5.67 -17.11 -16.51
C LEU A 152 4.27 -16.49 -16.45
N ALA A 153 3.41 -16.80 -17.42
CA ALA A 153 2.06 -16.23 -17.51
C ALA A 153 1.22 -16.59 -16.29
N ILE A 154 1.26 -17.85 -15.87
CA ILE A 154 0.56 -18.33 -14.68
C ILE A 154 1.02 -17.55 -13.43
N ARG A 155 2.34 -17.50 -13.18
CA ARG A 155 2.88 -16.85 -11.98
C ARG A 155 2.55 -15.37 -11.99
N PHE A 156 2.65 -14.72 -13.14
CA PHE A 156 2.28 -13.33 -13.30
C PHE A 156 0.83 -13.06 -12.92
N ILE A 157 -0.13 -13.88 -13.38
CA ILE A 157 -1.54 -13.72 -13.01
C ILE A 157 -1.76 -13.86 -11.50
N LEU A 158 -1.14 -14.87 -10.88
CA LEU A 158 -1.25 -15.05 -9.42
C LEU A 158 -0.63 -13.87 -8.66
N TYR A 159 0.54 -13.42 -9.10
CA TYR A 159 1.19 -12.26 -8.51
C TYR A 159 0.39 -10.99 -8.74
N LEU A 160 -0.32 -10.85 -9.84
CA LEU A 160 -1.19 -9.70 -10.09
C LEU A 160 -2.35 -9.64 -9.11
N LEU A 161 -3.02 -10.76 -8.86
CA LEU A 161 -4.09 -10.83 -7.87
C LEU A 161 -3.56 -10.55 -6.45
N SER A 162 -2.43 -11.15 -6.09
CA SER A 162 -1.78 -10.91 -4.80
C SER A 162 -1.33 -9.46 -4.66
N ALA A 163 -0.70 -8.90 -5.69
CA ALA A 163 -0.23 -7.52 -5.72
C ALA A 163 -1.37 -6.52 -5.59
N LEU A 164 -2.50 -6.74 -6.28
CA LEU A 164 -3.68 -5.88 -6.13
C LEU A 164 -4.18 -5.85 -4.68
N ALA A 165 -4.24 -7.02 -4.01
CA ALA A 165 -4.66 -7.08 -2.62
C ALA A 165 -3.65 -6.40 -1.68
N GLN A 166 -2.36 -6.66 -1.87
CA GLN A 166 -1.29 -6.07 -1.06
C GLN A 166 -1.20 -4.56 -1.26
N ASP A 167 -1.24 -4.06 -2.50
CA ASP A 167 -1.19 -2.64 -2.79
C ASP A 167 -2.46 -1.92 -2.28
N ALA A 168 -3.62 -2.57 -2.31
CA ALA A 168 -4.84 -2.01 -1.74
C ALA A 168 -4.72 -1.84 -0.22
N LEU A 169 -4.08 -2.80 0.46
CA LEU A 169 -3.80 -2.74 1.89
C LEU A 169 -2.72 -1.69 2.21
N PHE A 170 -1.57 -1.74 1.55
CA PHE A 170 -0.43 -0.90 1.88
C PHE A 170 -0.55 0.53 1.36
N PHE A 171 -0.92 0.71 0.09
CA PHE A 171 -1.05 2.05 -0.49
C PHE A 171 -2.47 2.61 -0.32
N GLY A 172 -3.49 1.78 -0.49
CA GLY A 172 -4.88 2.21 -0.36
C GLY A 172 -5.35 2.45 1.09
N PHE A 173 -4.76 1.75 2.07
CA PHE A 173 -5.16 1.83 3.48
C PHE A 173 -4.02 2.33 4.39
N PHE A 174 -2.94 1.57 4.60
CA PHE A 174 -1.92 1.90 5.59
C PHE A 174 -1.22 3.24 5.31
N LEU A 175 -0.81 3.49 4.08
CA LEU A 175 -0.19 4.76 3.70
C LEU A 175 -1.10 5.96 4.02
N ARG A 176 -2.42 5.81 3.83
CA ARG A 176 -3.41 6.84 4.17
C ARG A 176 -3.52 7.08 5.68
N ARG A 177 -3.52 6.00 6.46
CA ARG A 177 -3.51 6.08 7.93
C ARG A 177 -2.23 6.71 8.44
N TRP A 178 -1.07 6.34 7.90
CA TRP A 178 0.20 6.99 8.23
C TRP A 178 0.23 8.47 7.84
N GLN A 179 -0.30 8.83 6.67
CA GLN A 179 -0.43 10.24 6.26
C GLN A 179 -1.30 11.02 7.26
N ALA A 180 -2.37 10.42 7.78
CA ALA A 180 -3.20 11.07 8.80
C ALA A 180 -2.51 11.16 10.17
N VAL A 181 -1.73 10.13 10.57
CA VAL A 181 -0.93 10.12 11.81
C VAL A 181 0.12 11.23 11.80
N PHE A 182 0.91 11.33 10.73
CA PHE A 182 1.99 12.31 10.63
C PHE A 182 1.53 13.69 10.15
N GLY A 183 0.38 13.78 9.49
CA GLY A 183 -0.03 14.92 8.68
C GLY A 183 -1.21 15.74 9.15
N TYR A 184 -1.35 15.98 10.46
CA TYR A 184 -2.46 16.75 11.06
C TYR A 184 -2.53 18.25 10.66
N ALA A 185 -2.22 18.64 9.43
CA ALA A 185 -2.33 20.01 8.95
C ALA A 185 -2.91 20.19 7.53
N THR A 186 -3.32 19.12 6.82
CA THR A 186 -3.95 19.28 5.49
C THR A 186 -5.43 18.93 5.42
N ALA A 187 -6.05 18.46 6.51
CA ALA A 187 -7.52 18.38 6.61
C ALA A 187 -8.20 19.76 6.76
N ALA A 188 -7.42 20.83 6.95
CA ALA A 188 -7.89 22.21 6.82
C ALA A 188 -7.35 22.92 5.55
N ALA A 189 -6.76 22.18 4.61
CA ALA A 189 -6.55 22.71 3.27
C ALA A 189 -7.88 22.52 2.52
N PRO A 190 -8.66 23.60 2.31
CA PRO A 190 -9.95 23.49 1.62
C PRO A 190 -9.72 22.84 0.26
N VAL A 191 -10.67 21.96 -0.09
CA VAL A 191 -11.04 21.55 -1.45
C VAL A 191 -10.19 22.27 -2.49
N PHE A 192 -9.29 21.52 -3.15
CA PHE A 192 -8.56 21.94 -4.34
C PHE A 192 -9.53 22.64 -5.30
N ARG A 193 -9.66 23.96 -5.17
CA ARG A 193 -10.47 24.79 -6.05
C ARG A 193 -9.65 24.87 -7.34
N LYS A 194 -10.33 24.54 -8.44
CA LYS A 194 -9.86 24.28 -9.81
C LYS A 194 -8.98 25.37 -10.48
N ASN A 195 -8.43 26.34 -9.75
CA ASN A 195 -7.69 27.48 -10.29
C ASN A 195 -6.19 27.44 -9.89
N ASN A 196 -5.49 26.47 -10.49
CA ASN A 196 -4.10 26.39 -10.99
C ASN A 196 -2.87 27.09 -10.36
N VAL A 197 -2.92 27.89 -9.29
CA VAL A 197 -1.68 28.51 -8.74
C VAL A 197 -1.38 28.12 -7.28
N ILE A 198 -2.40 27.77 -6.50
CA ILE A 198 -2.25 27.38 -5.08
C ILE A 198 -1.88 25.88 -4.93
N GLY A 199 -2.08 25.07 -5.99
CA GLY A 199 -1.79 23.64 -5.98
C GLY A 199 -0.29 23.29 -5.83
N GLN A 200 0.62 24.16 -6.27
CA GLN A 200 2.06 23.89 -6.19
C GLN A 200 2.65 24.12 -4.80
N ALA A 201 2.08 25.02 -3.98
CA ALA A 201 2.53 25.24 -2.60
C ALA A 201 2.00 24.17 -1.66
N ALA A 202 0.77 23.68 -1.88
CA ALA A 202 0.24 22.50 -1.20
C ALA A 202 1.06 21.23 -1.55
N ALA A 203 1.48 21.08 -2.81
CA ALA A 203 2.33 19.97 -3.25
C ALA A 203 3.69 19.89 -2.51
N ARG A 204 4.30 21.04 -2.15
CA ARG A 204 5.59 21.08 -1.41
C ARG A 204 5.46 20.79 0.09
N GLY A 205 4.32 21.12 0.71
CA GLY A 205 4.04 20.76 2.12
C GLY A 205 3.72 19.27 2.30
N LEU A 206 3.20 18.64 1.25
CA LEU A 206 2.98 17.19 1.15
C LEU A 206 4.29 16.38 1.10
N ASP A 207 5.44 16.98 0.76
CA ASP A 207 6.68 16.22 0.53
C ASP A 207 7.32 15.67 1.81
N ARG A 208 7.40 16.43 2.92
CA ARG A 208 8.04 15.95 4.17
C ARG A 208 7.13 15.04 4.99
N VAL A 209 5.88 15.44 5.18
CA VAL A 209 4.86 14.61 5.86
C VAL A 209 4.58 13.34 5.07
N GLY A 210 4.58 13.45 3.73
CA GLY A 210 4.49 12.31 2.84
C GLY A 210 5.64 11.33 3.04
N MET A 211 6.88 11.81 3.22
CA MET A 211 8.02 10.91 3.37
C MET A 211 7.99 10.11 4.68
N LEU A 212 7.62 10.71 5.83
CA LEU A 212 7.49 9.95 7.08
C LEU A 212 6.43 8.84 6.96
N ALA A 213 5.31 9.14 6.31
CA ALA A 213 4.27 8.15 6.05
C ALA A 213 4.76 7.03 5.10
N VAL A 214 5.52 7.38 4.06
CA VAL A 214 6.14 6.43 3.14
C VAL A 214 7.15 5.53 3.85
N VAL A 215 8.01 6.09 4.71
CA VAL A 215 9.00 5.31 5.49
C VAL A 215 8.29 4.35 6.44
N ALA A 216 7.31 4.83 7.21
CA ALA A 216 6.54 3.98 8.12
C ALA A 216 5.79 2.86 7.37
N ASN A 217 5.20 3.18 6.22
CA ASN A 217 4.53 2.20 5.37
C ASN A 217 5.50 1.16 4.80
N ALA A 218 6.67 1.57 4.33
CA ALA A 218 7.69 0.68 3.79
C ALA A 218 8.28 -0.25 4.86
N LEU A 219 8.51 0.27 6.07
CA LEU A 219 8.92 -0.53 7.22
C LEU A 219 7.85 -1.57 7.58
N LEU A 220 6.59 -1.16 7.64
CA LEU A 220 5.49 -2.10 7.91
C LEU A 220 5.39 -3.17 6.82
N PHE A 221 5.51 -2.78 5.54
CA PHE A 221 5.48 -3.72 4.42
C PHE A 221 6.64 -4.72 4.47
N SER A 222 7.83 -4.25 4.82
CA SER A 222 8.99 -5.11 5.06
C SER A 222 8.72 -6.12 6.18
N LEU A 223 8.16 -5.68 7.31
CA LEU A 223 7.86 -6.56 8.45
C LEU A 223 6.82 -7.65 8.12
N TYR A 224 5.90 -7.41 7.20
CA TYR A 224 4.94 -8.44 6.76
C TYR A 224 5.63 -9.61 6.04
N HIS A 225 6.88 -9.44 5.63
CA HIS A 225 7.68 -10.48 5.01
C HIS A 225 8.61 -11.20 5.99
N LEU A 226 8.47 -10.99 7.29
CA LEU A 226 9.19 -11.79 8.27
C LEU A 226 8.85 -13.29 8.12
N PRO A 227 9.81 -14.20 8.36
CA PRO A 227 11.21 -13.97 8.72
C PRO A 227 12.15 -14.11 7.51
N ASN A 228 11.86 -13.43 6.39
CA ASN A 228 12.57 -13.61 5.12
C ASN A 228 13.45 -12.39 4.77
N PRO A 229 14.72 -12.30 5.24
CA PRO A 229 15.51 -11.08 5.14
C PRO A 229 15.74 -10.58 3.71
N PRO A 230 16.04 -11.43 2.70
CA PRO A 230 16.16 -10.97 1.32
C PRO A 230 14.89 -10.26 0.84
N LEU A 231 13.72 -10.84 1.10
CA LEU A 231 12.44 -10.26 0.70
C LEU A 231 12.11 -8.99 1.50
N MET A 232 12.43 -8.97 2.80
CA MET A 232 12.28 -7.78 3.65
C MET A 232 13.09 -6.59 3.15
N ILE A 233 14.35 -6.80 2.75
CA ILE A 233 15.23 -5.73 2.23
C ILE A 233 14.65 -5.21 0.90
N LEU A 234 14.29 -6.10 -0.01
CA LEU A 234 13.73 -5.72 -1.31
C LEU A 234 12.42 -4.95 -1.17
N THR A 235 11.51 -5.43 -0.32
CA THR A 235 10.20 -4.78 -0.06
C THR A 235 10.35 -3.47 0.70
N LEU A 236 11.37 -3.30 1.54
CA LEU A 236 11.69 -2.01 2.15
C LEU A 236 12.13 -0.99 1.08
N ILE A 237 13.11 -1.35 0.24
CA ILE A 237 13.62 -0.47 -0.82
C ILE A 237 12.50 -0.10 -1.79
N MET A 238 11.79 -1.10 -2.30
CA MET A 238 10.69 -0.86 -3.25
C MET A 238 9.50 -0.17 -2.59
N GLY A 239 9.20 -0.47 -1.33
CA GLY A 239 8.15 0.21 -0.56
C GLY A 239 8.43 1.71 -0.38
N LEU A 240 9.69 2.11 -0.23
CA LEU A 240 10.10 3.52 -0.19
C LEU A 240 9.90 4.18 -1.56
N VAL A 241 10.41 3.56 -2.63
CA VAL A 241 10.34 4.10 -3.99
C VAL A 241 8.88 4.18 -4.46
N TRP A 242 8.14 3.08 -4.39
CA TRP A 242 6.75 3.02 -4.84
C TRP A 242 5.80 3.74 -3.90
N GLY A 243 6.04 3.74 -2.59
CA GLY A 243 5.25 4.57 -1.67
C GLY A 243 5.37 6.05 -2.02
N ARG A 244 6.57 6.50 -2.39
CA ARG A 244 6.79 7.88 -2.87
C ARG A 244 6.08 8.16 -4.18
N VAL A 245 6.20 7.26 -5.17
CA VAL A 245 5.52 7.39 -6.47
C VAL A 245 4.00 7.36 -6.29
N PHE A 246 3.46 6.45 -5.49
CA PHE A 246 2.02 6.33 -5.23
C PHE A 246 1.47 7.57 -4.53
N ALA A 247 2.22 8.16 -3.60
CA ALA A 247 1.82 9.41 -2.95
C ALA A 247 1.69 10.59 -3.95
N GLN A 248 2.42 10.56 -5.07
CA GLN A 248 2.33 11.56 -6.15
C GLN A 248 1.28 11.19 -7.20
N PHE A 249 1.25 9.92 -7.61
CA PHE A 249 0.43 9.38 -8.68
C PHE A 249 -0.32 8.15 -8.17
N PRO A 250 -1.34 8.32 -7.30
CA PRO A 250 -2.07 7.18 -6.77
C PRO A 250 -2.77 6.48 -7.93
N ASN A 251 -2.37 5.25 -8.24
CA ASN A 251 -2.93 4.43 -9.32
C ASN A 251 -2.68 2.95 -8.99
N LEU A 252 -3.70 2.29 -8.47
CA LEU A 252 -3.57 0.97 -7.87
C LEU A 252 -3.26 -0.12 -8.92
N ALA A 253 -3.92 -0.08 -10.08
CA ALA A 253 -3.70 -1.07 -11.13
C ALA A 253 -2.28 -1.00 -11.71
N VAL A 254 -1.75 0.21 -11.91
CA VAL A 254 -0.38 0.39 -12.44
C VAL A 254 0.66 -0.07 -11.40
N ALA A 255 0.47 0.27 -10.12
CA ALA A 255 1.33 -0.22 -9.04
C ALA A 255 1.34 -1.76 -9.00
N ALA A 256 0.15 -2.37 -9.02
CA ALA A 256 0.01 -3.82 -8.95
C ALA A 256 0.61 -4.53 -10.17
N LEU A 257 0.55 -3.92 -11.36
CA LEU A 257 1.22 -4.43 -12.55
C LEU A 257 2.75 -4.47 -12.38
N GLY A 258 3.34 -3.37 -11.89
CA GLY A 258 4.77 -3.32 -11.58
C GLY A 258 5.18 -4.34 -10.51
N HIS A 259 4.37 -4.43 -9.45
CA HIS A 259 4.53 -5.40 -8.36
C HIS A 259 4.49 -6.84 -8.88
N ALA A 260 3.50 -7.17 -9.71
CA ALA A 260 3.36 -8.51 -10.27
C ALA A 260 4.55 -8.90 -11.16
N LEU A 261 5.02 -7.98 -12.01
CA LEU A 261 6.19 -8.20 -12.85
C LEU A 261 7.44 -8.46 -12.00
N MET A 262 7.71 -7.61 -11.01
CA MET A 262 8.86 -7.78 -10.12
C MET A 262 8.78 -9.07 -9.30
N GLY A 263 7.63 -9.39 -8.72
CA GLY A 263 7.43 -10.64 -7.97
C GLY A 263 7.64 -11.88 -8.84
N THR A 264 7.18 -11.83 -10.09
CA THR A 264 7.37 -12.92 -11.06
C THR A 264 8.86 -13.12 -11.40
N ILE A 265 9.57 -12.05 -11.72
CA ILE A 265 11.02 -12.11 -12.03
C ILE A 265 11.83 -12.52 -10.80
N LEU A 266 11.53 -11.97 -9.62
CA LEU A 266 12.19 -12.32 -8.37
C LEU A 266 12.08 -13.84 -8.10
N HIS A 267 10.90 -14.42 -8.27
CA HIS A 267 10.67 -15.84 -8.06
C HIS A 267 11.34 -16.71 -9.13
N LEU A 268 11.21 -16.37 -10.41
CA LEU A 268 11.73 -17.20 -11.49
C LEU A 268 13.24 -17.13 -11.66
N VAL A 269 13.82 -15.93 -11.49
CA VAL A 269 15.21 -15.66 -11.84
C VAL A 269 16.11 -15.71 -10.62
N VAL A 270 15.73 -15.04 -9.53
CA VAL A 270 16.52 -15.01 -8.29
C VAL A 270 16.20 -16.20 -7.38
N LYS A 271 15.06 -16.86 -7.58
CA LYS A 271 14.60 -18.01 -6.78
C LYS A 271 14.53 -17.72 -5.28
N VAL A 272 14.21 -16.48 -4.93
CA VAL A 272 13.97 -16.09 -3.54
C VAL A 272 12.77 -16.87 -3.02
N ASN A 273 12.92 -17.47 -1.84
CA ASN A 273 11.80 -18.10 -1.14
C ASN A 273 10.72 -17.04 -0.91
N ILE A 274 9.47 -17.30 -1.27
CA ILE A 274 8.36 -16.35 -1.11
C ILE A 274 7.49 -16.68 0.11
N ILE A 275 7.86 -17.71 0.87
CA ILE A 275 7.16 -18.09 2.10
C ILE A 275 7.43 -17.02 3.16
N VAL A 276 6.39 -16.71 3.93
CA VAL A 276 6.41 -15.78 5.06
C VAL A 276 5.77 -16.47 6.27
N GLY A 277 6.00 -15.94 7.47
CA GLY A 277 5.45 -16.48 8.70
C GLY A 277 6.19 -17.71 9.25
N SER A 278 5.51 -18.41 10.15
CA SER A 278 6.02 -19.63 10.81
C SER A 278 6.33 -20.75 9.82
N LEU A 279 5.64 -20.79 8.68
CA LEU A 279 5.86 -21.79 7.63
C LEU A 279 7.23 -21.65 6.95
N TYR A 280 7.91 -20.50 7.04
CA TYR A 280 9.20 -20.25 6.41
C TYR A 280 10.26 -21.31 6.75
N TYR A 281 10.32 -21.73 8.01
CA TYR A 281 11.31 -22.72 8.47
C TYR A 281 10.90 -24.17 8.18
N SER A 282 9.60 -24.44 8.11
CA SER A 282 9.08 -25.79 7.88
C SER A 282 9.12 -26.23 6.42
N GLY A 283 9.21 -25.27 5.48
CA GLY A 283 9.03 -25.53 4.05
C GLY A 283 7.61 -26.00 3.67
N TYR A 284 6.69 -26.07 4.64
CA TYR A 284 5.36 -26.60 4.46
C TYR A 284 4.43 -25.56 3.82
N LYS A 285 3.72 -25.96 2.76
CA LYS A 285 2.91 -25.06 1.93
C LYS A 285 1.42 -25.05 2.31
N SER A 286 1.06 -25.30 3.58
CA SER A 286 -0.31 -25.72 3.95
C SER A 286 -1.40 -24.69 3.81
N PHE A 287 -1.23 -23.48 4.33
CA PHE A 287 -2.39 -22.61 4.53
C PHE A 287 -3.11 -22.28 3.21
N TYR A 288 -2.36 -21.84 2.21
CA TYR A 288 -2.93 -21.52 0.90
C TYR A 288 -3.39 -22.75 0.14
N ARG A 289 -2.74 -23.91 0.30
CA ARG A 289 -3.23 -25.16 -0.31
C ARG A 289 -4.53 -25.64 0.32
N LEU A 290 -4.72 -25.39 1.61
CA LEU A 290 -5.94 -25.76 2.32
C LEU A 290 -7.11 -24.84 1.93
N VAL A 291 -6.87 -23.53 1.82
CA VAL A 291 -7.93 -22.57 1.44
C VAL A 291 -8.18 -22.58 -0.08
N PHE A 292 -7.14 -22.80 -0.89
CA PHE A 292 -7.18 -22.74 -2.35
C PHE A 292 -6.50 -23.97 -2.97
N PRO A 293 -7.07 -25.18 -2.82
CA PRO A 293 -6.44 -26.42 -3.30
C PRO A 293 -6.21 -26.44 -4.82
N PHE A 294 -7.03 -25.72 -5.59
CA PHE A 294 -6.84 -25.55 -7.03
C PHE A 294 -5.53 -24.82 -7.42
N MET A 295 -4.86 -24.15 -6.46
CA MET A 295 -3.55 -23.53 -6.68
C MET A 295 -2.40 -24.54 -6.65
N GLU A 296 -2.62 -25.76 -6.16
CA GLU A 296 -1.54 -26.73 -5.93
C GLU A 296 -0.71 -27.09 -7.18
N PRO A 297 -1.32 -27.32 -8.36
CA PRO A 297 -0.57 -27.51 -9.61
C PRO A 297 0.32 -26.30 -9.95
N LEU A 298 -0.15 -25.07 -9.67
CA LEU A 298 0.62 -23.84 -9.91
C LEU A 298 1.80 -23.71 -8.94
N ILE A 299 1.62 -24.11 -7.69
CA ILE A 299 2.61 -24.00 -6.61
C ILE A 299 3.74 -25.02 -6.73
N ASN A 300 3.47 -26.20 -7.30
CA ASN A 300 4.45 -27.29 -7.42
C ASN A 300 5.15 -27.34 -8.78
N GLY A 301 4.79 -26.44 -9.70
CA GLY A 301 5.34 -26.48 -11.05
C GLY A 301 4.99 -27.77 -11.79
N GLY A 302 3.80 -28.32 -11.51
CA GLY A 302 3.28 -29.53 -12.18
C GLY A 302 2.77 -29.25 -13.60
N PHE A 303 3.48 -28.40 -14.34
CA PHE A 303 3.19 -28.01 -15.71
C PHE A 303 4.48 -27.81 -16.51
#